data_AF-A0A1A8ELD1-F1
#
_entry.id   AF-A0A1A8ELD1-F1
#
_cell.length_a   1.000
_cell.length_b   1.000
_cell.length_c   1.000
_cell.angle_alpha   90.00
_cell.angle_beta   90.00
_cell.angle_gamma   90.00
#
_symmetry.space_group_name_H-M   'P 1'
#
loop_
_entity.id
_entity.type
_entity.pdbx_description
1 polymer ?
#
loop_
_entity_poly.entity_id
_entity_poly.type
_entity_poly.pdbx_seq_one_letter_code
_entity_poly.pdbx_strand_id
1 'polypeptide(L)'
;QQQFYEDTMKKMVTDVLKGENRLLYTYGVTNSGKTYTIQGSGRETGLLPRALVSLFRKLQGRLYGALDLKPVMCQDVRRLSSSEIKTEEIRRDSLLKEDGNLSSRRAGTSTVWDSGIGGLSTTSFTTQPEDANTVCLEPDSLSLSGGVDLEEGVQFSIWVSFYEIYNEFLYDLLEASPSQQPRKRATLRLSDDKQGNPYVKDLTWIQVRSAEEAWRILKAGRRSQSIASTHLNLNSSRR
;
A
#
# COMPACT_ATOMS: atom_id res chain seq x y z
N GLN A 1 -16.32 0.77 13.74
CA GLN A 1 -15.65 0.71 12.41
C GLN A 1 -16.06 -0.52 11.61
N GLN A 2 -16.13 -1.72 12.20
CA GLN A 2 -16.50 -2.97 11.49
C GLN A 2 -17.80 -2.87 10.68
N GLN A 3 -18.88 -2.31 11.26
CA GLN A 3 -20.19 -2.22 10.61
C GLN A 3 -20.23 -1.20 9.45
N PHE A 4 -19.59 -0.04 9.63
CA PHE A 4 -19.41 0.95 8.56
C PHE A 4 -18.55 0.40 7.40
N TYR A 5 -17.54 -0.41 7.74
CA TYR A 5 -16.71 -1.12 6.77
C TYR A 5 -17.53 -2.13 5.96
N GLU A 6 -18.32 -2.98 6.63
CA GLU A 6 -19.09 -4.04 5.97
C GLU A 6 -20.09 -3.47 4.96
N ASP A 7 -20.80 -2.40 5.30
CA ASP A 7 -21.82 -1.84 4.40
C ASP A 7 -21.19 -1.08 3.22
N THR A 8 -20.14 -0.28 3.47
CA THR A 8 -19.58 0.60 2.44
C THR A 8 -18.59 -0.12 1.54
N MET A 9 -17.63 -0.87 2.11
CA MET A 9 -16.55 -1.50 1.34
C MET A 9 -17.02 -2.73 0.58
N LYS A 10 -17.96 -3.51 1.14
CA LYS A 10 -18.49 -4.70 0.44
C LYS A 10 -19.17 -4.30 -0.87
N LYS A 11 -19.93 -3.20 -0.86
CA LYS A 11 -20.55 -2.65 -2.06
C LYS A 11 -19.50 -2.16 -3.05
N MET A 12 -18.55 -1.33 -2.61
CA MET A 12 -17.48 -0.82 -3.47
C MET A 12 -16.68 -1.93 -4.15
N VAL A 13 -16.24 -2.96 -3.40
CA VAL A 13 -15.50 -4.10 -3.95
C VAL A 13 -16.35 -4.85 -4.98
N THR A 14 -17.64 -5.04 -4.70
CA THR A 14 -18.55 -5.74 -5.62
C THR A 14 -18.76 -4.96 -6.91
N ASP A 15 -18.87 -3.63 -6.83
CA ASP A 15 -19.08 -2.77 -7.99
C ASP A 15 -17.80 -2.71 -8.87
N VAL A 16 -16.62 -2.66 -8.26
CA VAL A 16 -15.33 -2.78 -8.97
C VAL A 16 -15.21 -4.11 -9.72
N LEU A 17 -15.65 -5.20 -9.09
CA LEU A 17 -15.65 -6.52 -9.72
C LEU A 17 -16.61 -6.64 -10.90
N LYS A 18 -17.62 -5.78 -10.99
CA LYS A 18 -18.53 -5.66 -12.16
C LYS A 18 -17.98 -4.74 -13.26
N GLY A 19 -16.77 -4.20 -13.09
CA GLY A 19 -16.17 -3.27 -14.03
C GLY A 19 -16.50 -1.79 -13.79
N GLU A 20 -17.10 -1.43 -12.65
CA GLU A 20 -17.35 -0.02 -12.32
C GLU A 20 -16.16 0.63 -11.60
N ASN A 21 -15.88 1.89 -11.95
CA ASN A 21 -14.86 2.68 -11.25
C ASN A 21 -15.40 3.20 -9.91
N ARG A 22 -14.62 3.07 -8.83
CA ARG A 22 -14.99 3.55 -7.48
C ARG A 22 -13.89 4.40 -6.86
N LEU A 23 -14.31 5.51 -6.23
CA LEU A 23 -13.43 6.45 -5.54
C LEU A 23 -13.85 6.57 -4.07
N LEU A 24 -12.87 6.47 -3.18
CA LEU A 24 -13.01 6.72 -1.75
C LEU A 24 -11.96 7.76 -1.32
N TYR A 25 -12.41 8.79 -0.62
CA TYR A 25 -11.52 9.77 0.01
C TYR A 25 -12.04 10.14 1.41
N THR A 26 -11.13 10.47 2.31
CA THR A 26 -11.46 11.01 3.64
C THR A 26 -11.12 12.49 3.70
N TYR A 27 -12.07 13.30 4.13
CA TYR A 27 -11.87 14.73 4.38
C TYR A 27 -12.05 15.04 5.87
N GLY A 28 -11.46 16.13 6.34
CA GLY A 28 -11.55 16.55 7.75
C GLY A 28 -10.34 17.34 8.21
N VAL A 29 -10.45 17.93 9.40
CA VAL A 29 -9.37 18.74 10.01
C VAL A 29 -8.16 17.89 10.41
N THR A 30 -6.99 18.51 10.61
CA THR A 30 -5.82 17.82 11.16
C THR A 30 -6.18 17.15 12.49
N ASN A 31 -5.64 15.96 12.75
CA ASN A 31 -5.96 15.13 13.91
C ASN A 31 -7.40 14.55 13.96
N SER A 32 -8.21 14.68 12.90
CA SER A 32 -9.57 14.08 12.85
C SER A 32 -9.60 12.58 12.57
N GLY A 33 -8.47 11.87 12.63
CA GLY A 33 -8.42 10.43 12.36
C GLY A 33 -8.55 10.00 10.90
N LYS A 34 -8.27 10.86 9.91
CA LYS A 34 -8.30 10.52 8.47
C LYS A 34 -7.40 9.32 8.13
N THR A 35 -6.13 9.42 8.50
CA THR A 35 -5.15 8.35 8.31
C THR A 35 -5.55 7.07 9.04
N TYR A 36 -6.06 7.21 10.27
CA TYR A 36 -6.55 6.10 11.06
C TYR A 36 -7.70 5.37 10.38
N THR A 37 -8.61 6.11 9.75
CA THR A 37 -9.77 5.54 9.06
C THR A 37 -9.34 4.76 7.80
N ILE A 38 -8.46 5.32 6.97
CA ILE A 38 -8.00 4.66 5.73
C ILE A 38 -7.06 3.48 6.03
N GLN A 39 -6.02 3.70 6.82
CA GLN A 39 -4.93 2.74 7.02
C GLN A 39 -5.09 1.91 8.30
N GLY A 40 -5.62 2.51 9.36
CA GLY A 40 -5.66 1.90 10.69
C GLY A 40 -4.43 2.23 11.53
N SER A 41 -4.40 1.67 12.73
CA SER A 41 -3.23 1.62 13.61
C SER A 41 -2.96 0.16 13.99
N GLY A 42 -1.76 -0.23 14.44
CA GLY A 42 -1.33 -1.63 14.53
C GLY A 42 -2.36 -2.67 15.04
N ARG A 43 -3.25 -2.30 15.97
CA ARG A 43 -4.32 -3.17 16.49
C ARG A 43 -5.66 -3.09 15.73
N GLU A 44 -5.94 -1.98 15.05
CA GLU A 44 -7.18 -1.76 14.30
C GLU A 44 -6.88 -1.53 12.83
N THR A 45 -7.22 -2.51 11.99
CA THR A 45 -7.08 -2.39 10.54
C THR A 45 -8.06 -1.36 9.98
N GLY A 46 -7.55 -0.42 9.18
CA GLY A 46 -8.38 0.58 8.51
C GLY A 46 -9.16 0.01 7.32
N LEU A 47 -9.82 0.89 6.59
CA LEU A 47 -10.65 0.52 5.44
C LEU A 47 -9.85 -0.13 4.29
N LEU A 48 -8.68 0.41 3.96
CA LEU A 48 -7.85 -0.03 2.84
C LEU A 48 -7.33 -1.47 2.97
N PRO A 49 -6.65 -1.87 4.08
CA PRO A 49 -6.17 -3.25 4.22
C PRO A 49 -7.32 -4.26 4.20
N ARG A 50 -8.46 -3.92 4.81
CA ARG A 50 -9.64 -4.79 4.79
C ARG A 50 -10.24 -4.93 3.39
N ALA A 51 -10.33 -3.84 2.63
CA ALA A 51 -10.81 -3.85 1.25
C ALA A 51 -9.93 -4.75 0.36
N LEU A 52 -8.60 -4.68 0.51
CA LEU A 52 -7.66 -5.56 -0.21
C LEU A 52 -7.93 -7.04 0.10
N VAL A 53 -8.10 -7.40 1.37
CA VAL A 53 -8.40 -8.79 1.77
C VAL A 53 -9.72 -9.24 1.16
N SER A 54 -10.77 -8.42 1.25
CA SER A 54 -12.09 -8.75 0.69
C SER A 54 -12.03 -8.93 -0.82
N LEU A 55 -11.29 -8.06 -1.52
CA LEU A 55 -11.07 -8.12 -2.96
C LEU A 55 -10.36 -9.41 -3.36
N PHE A 56 -9.19 -9.70 -2.78
CA PHE A 56 -8.42 -10.91 -3.12
C PHE A 56 -9.13 -12.20 -2.73
N ARG A 57 -9.92 -12.20 -1.65
CA ARG A 57 -10.76 -13.34 -1.28
C ARG A 57 -11.83 -13.62 -2.33
N LYS A 58 -12.50 -12.58 -2.85
CA LYS A 58 -13.50 -12.72 -3.93
C LYS A 58 -12.88 -13.13 -5.28
N LEU A 59 -11.61 -12.82 -5.49
CA LEU A 59 -10.85 -13.16 -6.71
C LEU A 59 -10.11 -14.49 -6.64
N GLN A 60 -10.20 -15.22 -5.53
CA GLN A 60 -9.50 -16.48 -5.35
C GLN A 60 -9.85 -17.48 -6.46
N GLY A 61 -8.84 -18.01 -7.15
CA GLY A 61 -9.02 -18.90 -8.30
C GLY A 61 -9.33 -18.21 -9.63
N ARG A 62 -9.54 -16.89 -9.65
CA ARG A 62 -9.78 -16.08 -10.85
C ARG A 62 -8.66 -15.10 -11.18
N LEU A 63 -7.53 -15.18 -10.47
CA LEU A 63 -6.36 -14.35 -10.79
C LEU A 63 -5.69 -14.83 -12.07
N TYR A 64 -5.37 -13.88 -12.94
CA TYR A 64 -4.60 -14.11 -14.16
C TYR A 64 -3.15 -14.40 -13.80
N GLY A 65 -2.66 -15.59 -14.18
CA GLY A 65 -1.35 -16.08 -13.75
C GLY A 65 -0.16 -15.47 -14.48
N ALA A 66 -0.37 -14.96 -15.70
CA ALA A 66 0.71 -14.35 -16.47
C ALA A 66 0.90 -12.86 -16.12
N LEU A 67 2.13 -12.39 -16.29
CA LEU A 67 2.52 -11.01 -15.97
C LEU A 67 2.66 -10.16 -17.23
N ASP A 68 2.07 -10.61 -18.33
CA ASP A 68 2.19 -9.97 -19.62
C ASP A 68 1.16 -8.87 -19.83
N LEU A 69 0.23 -8.62 -18.90
CA LEU A 69 -0.79 -7.57 -19.05
C LEU A 69 -0.51 -6.38 -18.14
N LYS A 70 -0.19 -5.22 -18.71
CA LYS A 70 0.05 -3.97 -17.96
C LYS A 70 -1.01 -2.90 -18.31
N PRO A 71 -1.60 -2.22 -17.32
CA PRO A 71 -2.50 -1.08 -17.57
C PRO A 71 -1.72 0.10 -18.15
N VAL A 72 -2.36 0.84 -19.05
CA VAL A 72 -1.82 2.04 -19.68
C VAL A 72 -2.92 3.11 -19.73
N MET A 73 -2.55 4.38 -19.51
CA MET A 73 -3.50 5.49 -19.47
C MET A 73 -4.63 5.24 -18.43
N CYS A 74 -5.89 5.51 -18.80
CA CYS A 74 -7.05 5.35 -17.93
C CYS A 74 -7.71 3.97 -18.01
N GLN A 75 -7.74 3.36 -19.20
CA GLN A 75 -8.58 2.17 -19.47
C GLN A 75 -7.91 1.15 -20.40
N ASP A 76 -6.73 1.45 -20.94
CA ASP A 76 -6.07 0.58 -21.92
C ASP A 76 -5.22 -0.49 -21.22
N VAL A 77 -5.04 -1.62 -21.88
CA VAL A 77 -4.15 -2.71 -21.44
C VAL A 77 -3.19 -3.04 -22.57
N ARG A 78 -1.90 -3.11 -22.24
CA ARG A 78 -0.84 -3.47 -23.19
C ARG A 78 -0.20 -4.79 -22.78
N ARG A 79 0.13 -5.60 -23.78
CA ARG A 79 0.96 -6.79 -23.59
C ARG A 79 2.45 -6.45 -23.44
N LEU A 80 3.11 -7.03 -22.44
CA LEU A 80 4.54 -6.88 -22.17
C LEU A 80 5.34 -7.97 -22.90
N SER A 81 6.52 -7.58 -23.37
CA SER A 81 7.54 -8.53 -23.85
C SER A 81 8.24 -9.24 -22.70
N SER A 82 8.86 -10.39 -22.96
CA SER A 82 9.59 -11.16 -21.95
C SER A 82 10.70 -10.38 -21.25
N SER A 83 11.32 -9.39 -21.92
CA SER A 83 12.31 -8.50 -21.30
C SER A 83 11.65 -7.50 -20.34
N GLU A 84 10.51 -6.93 -20.72
CA GLU A 84 9.77 -5.99 -19.88
C GLU A 84 9.19 -6.68 -18.64
N ILE A 85 8.69 -7.90 -18.78
CA ILE A 85 8.20 -8.72 -17.65
C ILE A 85 9.31 -8.87 -16.60
N LYS A 86 10.52 -9.24 -17.02
CA LYS A 86 11.67 -9.35 -16.11
C LYS A 86 11.98 -8.03 -15.41
N THR A 87 11.89 -6.90 -16.12
CA THR A 87 12.09 -5.57 -15.51
C THR A 87 11.03 -5.26 -14.46
N GLU A 88 9.75 -5.56 -14.74
CA GLU A 88 8.66 -5.36 -13.78
C GLU A 88 8.79 -6.28 -12.55
N GLU A 89 9.19 -7.54 -12.75
CA GLU A 89 9.46 -8.47 -11.65
C GLU A 89 10.59 -7.97 -10.75
N ILE A 90 11.71 -7.55 -11.34
CA ILE A 90 12.85 -7.00 -10.58
C ILE A 90 12.42 -5.76 -9.78
N ARG A 91 11.64 -4.86 -10.40
CA ARG A 91 11.13 -3.66 -9.74
C ARG A 91 10.25 -4.01 -8.53
N ARG A 92 9.27 -4.91 -8.75
CA ARG A 92 8.37 -5.39 -7.70
C ARG A 92 9.15 -6.04 -6.56
N ASP A 93 10.06 -6.94 -6.88
CA ASP A 93 10.86 -7.65 -5.88
C ASP A 93 11.76 -6.70 -5.08
N SER A 94 12.29 -5.65 -5.70
CA SER A 94 13.07 -4.61 -5.02
C SER A 94 12.24 -3.91 -3.94
N LEU A 95 11.03 -3.46 -4.28
CA LEU A 95 10.13 -2.79 -3.32
C LEU A 95 9.72 -3.70 -2.16
N LEU A 96 9.56 -5.00 -2.42
CA LEU A 96 9.19 -5.96 -1.38
C LEU A 96 10.37 -6.30 -0.45
N LYS A 97 11.61 -6.28 -0.93
CA LYS A 97 12.82 -6.55 -0.14
C LYS A 97 13.18 -5.42 0.83
N GLU A 98 12.87 -4.17 0.48
CA GLU A 98 13.08 -3.03 1.38
C GLU A 98 12.33 -3.17 2.72
N ASP A 99 11.23 -3.93 2.76
CA ASP A 99 10.52 -4.23 4.01
C ASP A 99 11.24 -5.27 4.88
N GLY A 100 11.86 -6.30 4.27
CA GLY A 100 12.49 -7.41 4.99
C GLY A 100 13.81 -7.05 5.68
N ASN A 101 14.59 -6.13 5.13
CA ASN A 101 15.89 -5.76 5.67
C ASN A 101 15.84 -4.99 7.01
N LEU A 102 14.66 -4.50 7.42
CA LEU A 102 14.48 -3.85 8.73
C LEU A 102 14.02 -4.82 9.83
N SER A 103 13.43 -5.97 9.48
CA SER A 103 13.12 -7.03 10.45
C SER A 103 14.41 -7.67 11.01
N SER A 104 15.47 -7.73 10.20
CA SER A 104 16.80 -8.24 10.61
C SER A 104 17.60 -7.23 11.44
N ARG A 105 17.41 -5.91 11.24
CA ARG A 105 18.21 -4.86 11.91
C ARG A 105 17.74 -4.52 13.33
N ARG A 106 16.65 -5.09 13.82
CA ARG A 106 16.22 -4.92 15.23
C ARG A 106 16.76 -5.97 16.19
N ALA A 107 17.55 -6.95 15.71
CA ALA A 107 18.15 -7.99 16.56
C ALA A 107 19.58 -7.66 17.09
N GLY A 108 20.06 -6.43 16.96
CA GLY A 108 21.40 -6.09 17.48
C GLY A 108 21.71 -4.61 17.50
N THR A 109 21.42 -3.96 18.63
CA THR A 109 22.28 -2.98 19.35
C THR A 109 21.42 -2.25 20.40
N SER A 110 21.40 -2.79 21.61
CA SER A 110 20.94 -2.06 22.79
C SER A 110 22.05 -1.08 23.22
N THR A 111 21.94 0.20 22.85
CA THR A 111 22.65 1.25 23.60
C THR A 111 21.71 1.76 24.68
N VAL A 112 21.80 1.10 25.82
CA VAL A 112 21.23 1.52 27.11
C VAL A 112 21.83 2.87 27.46
N TRP A 113 21.00 3.89 27.66
CA TRP A 113 21.38 5.09 28.40
C TRP A 113 21.05 4.83 29.85
N ASP A 114 22.11 4.52 30.60
CA ASP A 114 22.10 4.31 32.04
C ASP A 114 21.91 5.66 32.75
N SER A 115 20.94 5.70 33.66
CA SER A 115 20.93 6.65 34.76
C SER A 115 20.31 5.94 35.96
N GLY A 116 21.17 5.21 36.66
CA GLY A 116 21.26 5.11 38.12
C GLY A 116 19.97 5.06 38.94
N ILE A 117 19.79 3.97 39.68
CA ILE A 117 19.95 3.88 41.15
C ILE A 117 19.30 2.55 41.61
N GLY A 118 20.14 1.65 42.15
CA GLY A 118 19.86 0.78 43.31
C GLY A 118 18.61 -0.12 43.36
N GLY A 119 18.81 -1.41 43.04
CA GLY A 119 18.57 -2.52 43.97
C GLY A 119 17.12 -2.88 44.38
N LEU A 120 16.64 -4.03 43.89
CA LEU A 120 16.26 -5.22 44.66
C LEU A 120 15.41 -6.15 43.77
N SER A 121 15.84 -7.41 43.69
CA SER A 121 15.17 -8.51 43.00
C SER A 121 13.82 -8.85 43.64
N THR A 122 12.84 -9.35 42.86
CA THR A 122 12.20 -10.69 43.06
C THR A 122 10.94 -10.84 42.18
N THR A 123 11.04 -11.80 41.26
CA THR A 123 10.03 -12.65 40.60
C THR A 123 8.66 -12.08 40.23
N SER A 124 8.36 -12.06 38.92
CA SER A 124 7.05 -12.50 38.37
C SER A 124 7.00 -12.39 36.84
N PHE A 125 6.84 -13.55 36.18
CA PHE A 125 6.16 -13.82 34.90
C PHE A 125 6.29 -12.75 33.79
N THR A 126 7.21 -12.95 32.86
CA THR A 126 7.26 -12.16 31.61
C THR A 126 6.30 -12.74 30.57
N THR A 127 5.14 -12.10 30.45
CA THR A 127 4.33 -12.09 29.24
C THR A 127 5.19 -11.59 28.08
N GLN A 128 5.37 -12.41 27.05
CA GLN A 128 6.00 -12.02 25.79
C GLN A 128 5.22 -10.85 25.16
N PRO A 129 5.88 -9.76 24.72
CA PRO A 129 5.20 -8.69 24.03
C PRO A 129 4.92 -9.12 22.58
N GLU A 130 3.64 -9.23 22.22
CA GLU A 130 3.19 -9.50 20.87
C GLU A 130 3.58 -8.36 19.92
N ASP A 131 4.29 -8.71 18.84
CA ASP A 131 4.76 -7.81 17.80
C ASP A 131 3.61 -7.04 17.12
N ALA A 132 3.58 -5.72 17.30
CA ALA A 132 2.64 -4.79 16.69
C ALA A 132 2.75 -4.63 15.14
N ASN A 133 3.40 -5.59 14.46
CA ASN A 133 3.74 -5.54 13.04
C ASN A 133 3.04 -6.60 12.18
N THR A 134 2.34 -7.56 12.81
CA THR A 134 1.48 -8.50 12.10
C THR A 134 0.12 -7.85 11.97
N VAL A 135 -0.33 -7.61 10.74
CA VAL A 135 -1.73 -7.34 10.51
C VAL A 135 -2.48 -8.59 10.95
N CYS A 136 -3.23 -8.52 12.06
CA CYS A 136 -4.20 -9.56 12.41
C CYS A 136 -5.30 -9.54 11.34
N LEU A 137 -5.02 -10.23 10.24
CA LEU A 137 -5.95 -10.54 9.18
C LEU A 137 -6.86 -11.65 9.69
N GLU A 138 -7.64 -11.38 10.74
CA GLU A 138 -8.58 -12.35 11.28
C GLU A 138 -9.52 -12.81 10.15
N PRO A 139 -9.50 -14.10 9.78
CA PRO A 139 -10.30 -14.62 8.66
C PRO A 139 -11.81 -14.48 8.87
N ASP A 140 -12.23 -14.33 10.14
CA ASP A 140 -13.48 -14.89 10.66
C ASP A 140 -14.62 -13.90 10.92
N SER A 141 -14.65 -12.74 10.26
CA SER A 141 -15.83 -11.86 10.36
C SER A 141 -16.39 -11.34 9.05
N LEU A 142 -15.86 -11.76 7.90
CA LEU A 142 -16.46 -11.43 6.60
C LEU A 142 -17.31 -12.60 6.12
N SER A 143 -18.58 -12.55 6.51
CA SER A 143 -19.59 -13.52 6.09
C SER A 143 -19.57 -13.72 4.56
N LEU A 144 -19.55 -15.00 4.15
CA LEU A 144 -19.68 -15.49 2.77
C LEU A 144 -21.08 -15.23 2.17
N SER A 145 -21.79 -14.18 2.58
CA SER A 145 -23.12 -13.91 2.05
C SER A 145 -23.02 -13.08 0.76
N GLY A 146 -23.29 -13.75 -0.35
CA GLY A 146 -23.35 -13.18 -1.69
C GLY A 146 -22.09 -13.45 -2.48
N GLY A 147 -22.01 -14.66 -3.06
CA GLY A 147 -21.19 -14.87 -4.25
C GLY A 147 -21.54 -13.77 -5.24
N VAL A 148 -20.55 -12.97 -5.60
CA VAL A 148 -20.73 -12.00 -6.68
C VAL A 148 -20.93 -12.84 -7.93
N ASP A 149 -22.03 -12.61 -8.64
CA ASP A 149 -22.33 -13.24 -9.93
C ASP A 149 -21.34 -12.68 -10.96
N LEU A 150 -20.08 -13.09 -10.81
CA LEU A 150 -18.98 -12.75 -11.69
C LEU A 150 -19.06 -13.69 -12.87
N GLU A 151 -19.10 -13.14 -14.07
CA GLU A 151 -19.13 -13.89 -15.33
C GLU A 151 -18.09 -15.03 -15.31
N GLU A 152 -18.54 -16.23 -15.69
CA GLU A 152 -17.67 -17.40 -15.79
C GLU A 152 -16.62 -17.17 -16.89
N GLY A 153 -15.36 -17.53 -16.61
CA GLY A 153 -14.25 -17.39 -17.56
C GLY A 153 -13.49 -16.06 -17.49
N VAL A 154 -13.91 -15.10 -16.66
CA VAL A 154 -13.16 -13.84 -16.48
C VAL A 154 -11.99 -14.05 -15.50
N GLN A 155 -10.80 -13.63 -15.93
CA GLN A 155 -9.59 -13.60 -15.10
C GLN A 155 -9.16 -12.16 -14.79
N PHE A 156 -8.54 -11.95 -13.64
CA PHE A 156 -8.20 -10.62 -13.12
C PHE A 156 -6.71 -10.47 -12.88
N SER A 157 -6.13 -9.37 -13.37
CA SER A 157 -4.77 -8.94 -13.04
C SER A 157 -4.86 -7.64 -12.25
N ILE A 158 -4.25 -7.60 -11.05
CA ILE A 158 -4.35 -6.45 -10.15
C ILE A 158 -3.04 -5.68 -10.17
N TRP A 159 -3.15 -4.36 -10.39
CA TRP A 159 -2.03 -3.44 -10.40
C TRP A 159 -2.28 -2.32 -9.40
N VAL A 160 -1.22 -1.92 -8.70
CA VAL A 160 -1.25 -0.86 -7.69
C VAL A 160 -0.28 0.23 -8.11
N SER A 161 -0.75 1.47 -8.04
CA SER A 161 0.05 2.68 -8.15
C SER A 161 -0.16 3.54 -6.91
N PHE A 162 0.85 4.30 -6.49
CA PHE A 162 0.72 5.15 -5.31
C PHE A 162 1.52 6.44 -5.49
N TYR A 163 0.86 7.58 -5.33
CA TYR A 163 1.47 8.90 -5.46
C TYR A 163 0.94 9.86 -4.40
N GLU A 164 1.64 10.96 -4.19
CA GLU A 164 1.18 12.07 -3.36
C GLU A 164 1.12 13.38 -4.16
N ILE A 165 0.18 14.23 -3.78
CA ILE A 165 0.14 15.63 -4.21
C ILE A 165 0.66 16.46 -3.04
N TYR A 166 1.77 17.15 -3.24
CA TYR A 166 2.38 18.04 -2.25
C TYR A 166 2.80 19.34 -2.92
N ASN A 167 2.32 20.47 -2.39
CA ASN A 167 2.59 21.79 -2.93
C ASN A 167 2.30 21.88 -4.45
N GLU A 168 1.11 21.44 -4.87
CA GLU A 168 0.67 21.39 -6.28
C GLU A 168 1.51 20.49 -7.21
N PHE A 169 2.46 19.70 -6.68
CA PHE A 169 3.25 18.75 -7.44
C PHE A 169 2.89 17.31 -7.12
N LEU A 170 2.84 16.47 -8.15
CA LEU A 170 2.64 15.03 -8.05
C LEU A 170 3.99 14.32 -7.89
N TYR A 171 4.09 13.41 -6.92
CA TYR A 171 5.27 12.60 -6.71
C TYR A 171 4.93 11.12 -6.63
N ASP A 172 5.64 10.29 -7.38
CA ASP A 172 5.54 8.84 -7.28
C ASP A 172 6.08 8.37 -5.91
N LEU A 173 5.31 7.57 -5.20
CA LEU A 173 5.71 6.97 -3.92
C LEU A 173 6.31 5.57 -4.10
N LEU A 174 6.12 4.95 -5.27
CA LEU A 174 6.62 3.61 -5.60
C LEU A 174 7.88 3.65 -6.48
N GLU A 175 8.32 4.84 -6.90
CA GLU A 175 9.60 5.00 -7.58
C GLU A 175 10.73 4.65 -6.59
N ALA A 176 11.52 3.64 -6.95
CA ALA A 176 12.70 3.26 -6.19
C ALA A 176 13.64 4.46 -6.09
N SER A 177 13.92 4.92 -4.87
CA SER A 177 14.80 6.07 -4.66
C SER A 177 16.17 5.76 -5.27
N PRO A 178 16.62 6.50 -6.30
CA PRO A 178 17.92 6.24 -6.89
C PRO A 178 19.00 6.58 -5.87
N SER A 179 19.67 5.54 -5.36
CA SER A 179 21.02 5.53 -4.80
C SER A 179 21.58 6.89 -4.35
N GLN A 180 21.49 7.20 -3.04
CA GLN A 180 22.31 8.11 -2.22
C GLN A 180 22.76 9.49 -2.76
N GLN A 181 22.38 9.91 -3.96
CA GLN A 181 22.64 11.26 -4.46
C GLN A 181 21.39 12.12 -4.24
N PRO A 182 21.55 13.38 -3.82
CA PRO A 182 20.44 14.30 -3.64
C PRO A 182 19.93 14.75 -5.02
N ARG A 183 19.24 13.85 -5.74
CA ARG A 183 18.48 14.23 -6.91
C ARG A 183 17.14 14.79 -6.45
N LYS A 184 16.78 15.95 -7.00
CA LYS A 184 15.46 16.55 -6.85
C LYS A 184 14.42 15.51 -7.29
N ARG A 185 13.42 15.23 -6.43
CA ARG A 185 12.33 14.29 -6.75
C ARG A 185 11.69 14.71 -8.08
N ALA A 186 11.51 13.74 -8.98
CA ALA A 186 10.82 13.99 -10.24
C ALA A 186 9.35 14.29 -9.95
N THR A 187 8.83 15.36 -10.56
CA THR A 187 7.41 15.70 -10.48
C THR A 187 6.70 15.05 -11.65
N LEU A 188 5.66 14.28 -11.37
CA LEU A 188 4.77 13.72 -12.40
C LEU A 188 3.86 14.81 -12.96
N ARG A 189 3.26 14.53 -14.12
CA ARG A 189 2.35 15.45 -14.81
C ARG A 189 1.01 14.78 -15.07
N LEU A 190 -0.05 15.58 -15.04
CA LEU A 190 -1.35 15.19 -15.57
C LEU A 190 -1.32 15.24 -17.10
N SER A 191 -2.01 14.31 -17.73
CA SER A 191 -2.21 14.22 -19.18
C SER A 191 -3.63 13.71 -19.44
N ASP A 192 -4.16 13.96 -20.63
CA ASP A 192 -5.45 13.43 -21.04
C ASP A 192 -5.27 12.24 -21.98
N ASP A 193 -6.14 11.24 -21.85
CA ASP A 193 -6.23 10.14 -22.82
C ASP A 193 -6.95 10.58 -24.11
N LYS A 194 -7.09 9.68 -25.07
CA LYS A 194 -7.78 9.96 -26.34
C LYS A 194 -9.28 10.32 -26.17
N GLN A 195 -9.86 10.00 -25.02
CA GLN A 195 -11.26 10.23 -24.68
C GLN A 195 -11.44 11.48 -23.80
N GLY A 196 -10.34 12.17 -23.43
CA GLY A 196 -10.35 13.34 -22.57
C GLY A 196 -10.40 13.03 -21.06
N ASN A 197 -10.17 11.78 -20.64
CA ASN A 197 -10.07 11.45 -19.23
C ASN A 197 -8.66 11.79 -18.71
N PRO A 198 -8.54 12.50 -17.59
CA PRO A 198 -7.25 12.85 -17.01
C PRO A 198 -6.59 11.65 -16.34
N TYR A 199 -5.28 11.49 -16.53
CA TYR A 199 -4.45 10.52 -15.84
C TYR A 199 -3.08 11.09 -15.46
N VAL A 200 -2.43 10.44 -14.49
CA VAL A 200 -1.06 10.76 -14.10
C VAL A 200 -0.09 10.02 -15.03
N LYS A 201 0.66 10.77 -15.82
CA LYS A 201 1.65 10.22 -16.74
C LYS A 201 2.89 9.73 -15.98
N ASP A 202 3.48 8.64 -16.48
CA ASP A 202 4.73 8.04 -15.99
C ASP A 202 4.65 7.52 -14.54
N LEU A 203 3.42 7.31 -14.04
CA LEU A 203 3.19 6.70 -12.73
C LEU A 203 3.62 5.24 -12.72
N THR A 204 4.32 4.83 -11.66
CA THR A 204 4.74 3.45 -11.47
C THR A 204 3.55 2.57 -11.12
N TRP A 205 3.39 1.49 -11.88
CA TRP A 205 2.39 0.44 -11.65
C TRP A 205 3.10 -0.84 -11.25
N ILE A 206 2.69 -1.43 -10.12
CA ILE A 206 3.23 -2.68 -9.61
C ILE A 206 2.12 -3.73 -9.60
N GLN A 207 2.35 -4.86 -10.27
CA GLN A 207 1.43 -5.98 -10.25
C GLN A 207 1.49 -6.68 -8.89
N VAL A 208 0.31 -7.01 -8.35
CA VAL A 208 0.16 -7.66 -7.05
C VAL A 208 -0.65 -8.95 -7.17
N ARG A 209 -0.23 -9.98 -6.45
CA ARG A 209 -0.85 -11.31 -6.48
C ARG A 209 -1.58 -11.67 -5.20
N SER A 210 -1.39 -10.89 -4.13
CA SER A 210 -2.07 -11.10 -2.85
C SER A 210 -2.30 -9.80 -2.09
N ALA A 211 -3.20 -9.85 -1.11
CA ALA A 211 -3.48 -8.72 -0.23
C ALA A 211 -2.24 -8.31 0.57
N GLU A 212 -1.43 -9.29 0.99
CA GLU A 212 -0.19 -9.07 1.76
C GLU A 212 0.88 -8.39 0.90
N GLU A 213 0.95 -8.70 -0.39
CA GLU A 213 1.86 -8.04 -1.34
C GLU A 213 1.45 -6.59 -1.57
N ALA A 214 0.17 -6.35 -1.87
CA ALA A 214 -0.37 -5.01 -2.01
C ALA A 214 -0.14 -4.16 -0.74
N TRP A 215 -0.35 -4.75 0.44
CA TRP A 215 -0.10 -4.07 1.71
C TRP A 215 1.38 -3.74 1.93
N ARG A 216 2.30 -4.63 1.56
CA ARG A 216 3.75 -4.36 1.64
C ARG A 216 4.18 -3.22 0.74
N ILE A 217 3.66 -3.16 -0.49
CA ILE A 217 3.92 -2.04 -1.42
C ILE A 217 3.41 -0.73 -0.85
N LEU A 218 2.19 -0.71 -0.28
CA LEU A 218 1.65 0.48 0.38
C LEU A 218 2.51 0.93 1.57
N LYS A 219 2.99 -0.01 2.39
CA LYS A 219 3.94 0.30 3.48
C LYS A 219 5.24 0.91 2.94
N ALA A 220 5.79 0.39 1.85
CA ALA A 220 6.99 0.94 1.22
C ALA A 220 6.75 2.39 0.75
N GLY A 221 5.64 2.66 0.04
CA GLY A 221 5.30 4.01 -0.42
C GLY A 221 5.09 5.01 0.73
N ARG A 222 4.54 4.57 1.87
CA ARG A 222 4.38 5.41 3.08
C ARG A 222 5.72 5.81 3.69
N ARG A 223 6.71 4.93 3.65
CA ARG A 223 8.08 5.27 4.08
C ARG A 223 8.69 6.32 3.15
N SER A 224 8.52 6.15 1.84
CA SER A 224 8.96 7.13 0.83
C SER A 224 8.37 8.51 1.13
N GLN A 225 7.06 8.58 1.39
CA GLN A 225 6.38 9.82 1.81
C GLN A 225 6.97 10.42 3.09
N SER A 226 7.18 9.61 4.14
CA SER A 226 7.72 10.09 5.41
C SER A 226 9.15 10.64 5.27
N ILE A 227 10.02 9.93 4.55
CA ILE A 227 11.39 10.37 4.27
C ILE A 227 11.38 11.67 3.47
N ALA A 228 10.54 11.75 2.43
CA ALA A 228 10.41 12.93 1.59
C ALA A 228 9.93 14.16 2.39
N SER A 229 8.94 14.00 3.27
CA SER A 229 8.46 15.10 4.13
C SER A 229 9.56 15.63 5.05
N THR A 230 10.40 14.74 5.60
CA THR A 230 11.52 15.12 6.47
C THR A 230 12.58 15.91 5.69
N HIS A 231 12.92 15.44 4.49
CA HIS A 231 13.88 16.12 3.61
C HIS A 231 13.38 17.48 3.11
N LEU A 232 12.08 17.61 2.84
CA LEU A 232 11.46 18.87 2.44
C LEU A 232 11.44 19.88 3.60
N ASN A 233 11.13 19.44 4.83
CA ASN A 233 11.17 20.28 6.02
C ASN A 233 12.59 20.74 6.38
N LEU A 234 13.59 19.87 6.18
CA LEU A 234 15.01 20.20 6.34
C LEU A 234 15.48 21.22 5.29
N ASN A 235 14.97 21.14 4.07
CA ASN A 235 15.28 22.12 3.02
C ASN A 235 14.44 23.40 3.11
N SER A 236 13.30 23.40 3.81
CA SER A 236 12.43 24.58 3.96
C SER A 236 12.78 25.47 5.16
N SER A 237 13.71 25.06 6.03
CA SER A 237 14.06 25.79 7.25
C SER A 237 15.16 26.85 7.07
N ARG A 238 15.52 27.21 5.84
CA ARG A 238 16.44 28.32 5.56
C ARG A 238 16.01 29.14 4.34
N ARG A 239 15.05 30.04 4.54
CA ARG A 239 15.14 31.46 4.17
C ARG A 239 14.27 32.28 5.12
#